data_AF-A0A0N5CU58-F1
#
_entry.id   AF-A0A0N5CU58-F1
#
_cell.length_a   1.000
_cell.length_b   1.000
_cell.length_c   1.000
_cell.angle_alpha   90.00
_cell.angle_beta   90.00
_cell.angle_gamma   90.00
#
_symmetry.space_group_name_H-M   'P 1'
#
loop_
_entity.id
_entity.type
_entity.pdbx_description
1 polymer ?
#
loop_
_entity_poly.entity_id
_entity_poly.type
_entity_poly.pdbx_seq_one_letter_code
_entity_poly.pdbx_strand_id
1 'polypeptide(L)'
;MAETAMKKNELSPRMYRRLEDRKAWDAYWQLRKLESQGSYYIRLLYYAHRMVDAPATWFREKIVEPLNDKYRMPYYHRKLNRVPGIDECAVDDLSCFYEANTQFRLDKLVDQYILDILRLRLSRCMDYYAPNFVPCAKLIDDAEESELNFFIKYGELGQEGDVRDAYMKQKHRMIWERRHPEIMKARAEAEHKKRVANGEYDYSFWKKGAWHSDKSRMEMPNVVHHSKPSIESDKPISFDWEFYKKAKDDPKFLEEENKKQSKSSIFGSW
;
A
#
# COMPACT_ATOMS: atom_id res chain seq x y z
N MET A 1 27.93 -18.79 -25.70
CA MET A 1 26.56 -18.48 -25.22
C MET A 1 25.55 -19.63 -25.43
N ALA A 2 25.93 -20.78 -26.02
CA ALA A 2 25.03 -21.92 -26.22
C ALA A 2 24.92 -22.89 -25.02
N GLU A 3 25.93 -22.95 -24.14
CA GLU A 3 25.97 -23.90 -23.01
C GLU A 3 25.02 -23.56 -21.85
N THR A 4 24.57 -22.31 -21.73
CA THR A 4 23.68 -21.88 -20.65
C THR A 4 22.19 -22.09 -20.96
N ALA A 5 21.83 -22.25 -22.25
CA ALA A 5 20.45 -22.49 -22.68
C ALA A 5 20.03 -23.95 -22.48
N MET A 6 20.93 -24.91 -22.74
CA MET A 6 20.63 -26.34 -22.58
C MET A 6 20.32 -26.76 -21.13
N LYS A 7 20.94 -26.11 -20.13
CA LYS A 7 20.69 -26.43 -18.70
C LYS A 7 19.31 -26.00 -18.19
N LYS A 8 18.59 -25.10 -18.86
CA LYS A 8 17.30 -24.60 -18.34
C LYS A 8 16.18 -25.64 -18.40
N ASN A 9 16.25 -26.58 -19.34
CA ASN A 9 15.17 -27.53 -19.59
C ASN A 9 15.26 -28.81 -18.73
N GLU A 10 16.41 -29.05 -18.08
CA GLU A 10 16.66 -30.26 -17.27
C GLU A 10 16.49 -30.01 -15.75
N LEU A 11 16.64 -28.76 -15.30
CA LEU A 11 16.52 -28.40 -13.88
C LEU A 11 15.08 -28.10 -13.48
N SER A 12 14.70 -28.53 -12.28
CA SER A 12 13.41 -28.14 -11.71
C SER A 12 13.32 -26.60 -11.59
N PRO A 13 12.14 -25.98 -11.81
CA PRO A 13 11.99 -24.52 -11.71
C PRO A 13 12.44 -23.90 -10.38
N ARG A 14 12.57 -24.71 -9.33
CA ARG A 14 13.09 -24.29 -8.02
C ARG A 14 14.61 -24.25 -7.98
N MET A 15 15.26 -25.31 -8.46
CA MET A 15 16.71 -25.34 -8.55
C MET A 15 17.22 -24.23 -9.47
N TYR A 16 16.47 -23.96 -10.55
CA TYR A 16 16.72 -22.82 -11.41
C TYR A 16 16.65 -21.48 -10.65
N ARG A 17 15.56 -21.22 -9.91
CA ARG A 17 15.42 -20.01 -9.08
C ARG A 17 16.56 -19.86 -8.05
N ARG A 18 16.95 -20.93 -7.36
CA ARG A 18 18.08 -20.90 -6.42
C ARG A 18 19.38 -20.50 -7.09
N LEU A 19 19.64 -21.01 -8.30
CA LEU A 19 20.84 -20.63 -9.07
C LEU A 19 20.80 -19.16 -9.51
N GLU A 20 19.63 -18.64 -9.87
CA GLU A 20 19.47 -17.21 -10.18
C GLU A 20 19.68 -16.34 -8.93
N ASP A 21 19.05 -16.69 -7.81
CA ASP A 21 19.23 -16.02 -6.52
C ASP A 21 20.70 -16.03 -6.11
N ARG A 22 21.39 -17.16 -6.27
CA ARG A 22 22.81 -17.29 -5.95
C ARG A 22 23.68 -16.40 -6.83
N LYS A 23 23.42 -16.37 -8.14
CA LYS A 23 24.14 -15.50 -9.08
C LYS A 23 23.94 -14.03 -8.75
N ALA A 24 22.70 -13.63 -8.44
CA ALA A 24 22.39 -12.27 -8.02
C ALA A 24 23.11 -11.92 -6.71
N TRP A 25 23.18 -12.86 -5.76
CA TRP A 25 23.89 -12.68 -4.49
C TRP A 25 25.40 -12.55 -4.67
N ASP A 26 26.02 -13.41 -5.48
CA ASP A 26 27.45 -13.32 -5.77
C ASP A 26 27.78 -12.01 -6.51
N ALA A 27 26.93 -11.56 -7.43
CA ALA A 27 27.07 -10.26 -8.10
C ALA A 27 26.95 -9.08 -7.11
N TYR A 28 26.00 -9.12 -6.18
CA TYR A 28 25.88 -8.13 -5.10
C TYR A 28 27.17 -8.02 -4.29
N TRP A 29 27.76 -9.15 -3.92
CA TRP A 29 29.00 -9.17 -3.15
C TRP A 29 30.22 -8.71 -3.95
N GLN A 30 30.24 -8.93 -5.26
CA GLN A 30 31.26 -8.35 -6.16
C GLN A 30 31.16 -6.82 -6.21
N LEU A 31 29.95 -6.29 -6.39
CA LEU A 31 29.71 -4.84 -6.41
C LEU A 31 30.10 -4.20 -5.08
N ARG A 32 29.69 -4.77 -3.95
CA ARG A 32 30.03 -4.26 -2.62
C ARG A 32 31.52 -4.29 -2.32
N LYS A 33 32.24 -5.29 -2.87
CA LYS A 33 33.70 -5.36 -2.79
C LYS A 33 34.33 -4.22 -3.56
N LEU A 34 33.88 -3.93 -4.77
CA LEU A 34 34.36 -2.81 -5.60
C LEU A 34 34.10 -1.46 -4.91
N GLU A 35 32.89 -1.25 -4.39
CA GLU A 35 32.51 -0.03 -3.66
C GLU A 35 33.38 0.22 -2.41
N SER A 36 33.81 -0.86 -1.74
CA SER A 36 34.68 -0.76 -0.57
C SER A 36 36.12 -0.32 -0.86
N GLN A 37 36.57 -0.28 -2.12
CA GLN A 37 37.98 -0.04 -2.49
C GLN A 37 38.47 1.41 -2.30
N GLY A 38 37.64 2.34 -1.81
CA GLY A 38 38.03 3.74 -1.59
C GLY A 38 38.33 4.16 -0.15
N SER A 39 37.76 3.51 0.87
CA SER A 39 37.87 3.93 2.28
C SER A 39 38.12 2.75 3.20
N TYR A 40 39.04 2.90 4.16
CA TYR A 40 39.38 1.84 5.12
C TYR A 40 38.16 1.44 5.97
N TYR A 41 37.32 2.41 6.35
CA TYR A 41 36.15 2.18 7.21
C TYR A 41 35.09 1.34 6.49
N ILE A 42 34.76 1.71 5.25
CA ILE A 42 33.79 0.96 4.42
C ILE A 42 34.29 -0.47 4.18
N ARG A 43 35.60 -0.64 3.96
CA ARG A 43 36.21 -1.96 3.79
C ARG A 43 36.16 -2.82 5.04
N LEU A 44 36.35 -2.24 6.23
CA LEU A 44 36.17 -2.94 7.50
C LEU A 44 34.71 -3.37 7.70
N LEU A 45 33.75 -2.49 7.45
CA LEU A 45 32.32 -2.81 7.50
C LEU A 45 31.93 -3.90 6.50
N TYR A 46 32.49 -3.88 5.30
CA TYR A 46 32.29 -4.93 4.29
C TYR A 46 32.70 -6.30 4.83
N TYR A 47 33.91 -6.41 5.40
CA TYR A 47 34.38 -7.68 5.95
C TYR A 47 33.57 -8.12 7.15
N ALA A 48 33.18 -7.19 8.04
CA ALA A 48 32.30 -7.50 9.17
C ALA A 48 30.95 -8.06 8.70
N HIS A 49 30.31 -7.42 7.72
CA HIS A 49 29.06 -7.92 7.14
C HIS A 49 29.27 -9.27 6.46
N ARG A 50 30.41 -9.48 5.77
CA ARG A 50 30.72 -10.75 5.10
C ARG A 50 30.96 -11.88 6.10
N MET A 51 31.56 -11.60 7.24
CA MET A 51 31.77 -12.57 8.31
C MET A 51 30.47 -13.10 8.91
N VAL A 52 29.42 -12.27 8.94
CA VAL A 52 28.08 -12.68 9.42
C VAL A 52 27.28 -13.38 8.32
N ASP A 53 27.32 -12.84 7.09
CA ASP A 53 26.50 -13.36 6.00
C ASP A 53 27.00 -14.69 5.40
N ALA A 54 28.32 -14.89 5.32
CA ALA A 54 28.89 -16.12 4.77
C ALA A 54 28.44 -17.39 5.51
N PRO A 55 28.51 -17.48 6.85
CA PRO A 55 27.99 -18.64 7.58
C PRO A 55 26.46 -18.75 7.50
N ALA A 56 25.73 -17.63 7.47
CA ALA A 56 24.27 -17.64 7.32
C ALA A 56 23.83 -18.21 5.95
N THR A 57 24.51 -17.79 4.88
CA THR A 57 24.28 -18.29 3.51
C THR A 57 24.62 -19.78 3.43
N TRP A 58 25.77 -20.19 4.00
CA TRP A 58 26.15 -21.61 4.07
C TRP A 58 25.10 -22.45 4.80
N PHE A 59 24.61 -21.97 5.96
CA PHE A 59 23.58 -22.65 6.74
C PHE A 59 22.28 -22.79 5.95
N ARG A 60 21.85 -21.73 5.27
CA ARG A 60 20.66 -21.75 4.41
C ARG A 60 20.79 -22.81 3.30
N GLU A 61 21.89 -22.80 2.56
CA GLU A 61 22.08 -23.67 1.38
C GLU A 61 22.34 -25.14 1.76
N LYS A 62 23.10 -25.39 2.83
CA LYS A 62 23.52 -26.75 3.21
C LYS A 62 22.54 -27.46 4.13
N ILE A 63 21.82 -26.73 4.98
CA ILE A 63 20.95 -27.31 6.01
C ILE A 63 19.49 -26.99 5.71
N VAL A 64 19.13 -25.72 5.57
CA VAL A 64 17.71 -25.32 5.48
C VAL A 64 17.06 -25.75 4.17
N GLU A 65 17.70 -25.50 3.02
CA GLU A 65 17.12 -25.81 1.71
C GLU A 65 16.87 -27.31 1.49
N PRO A 66 17.83 -28.23 1.78
CA PRO A 66 17.59 -29.67 1.66
C PRO A 66 16.56 -30.19 2.65
N LEU A 67 16.54 -29.65 3.88
CA LEU A 67 15.56 -30.03 4.89
C LEU A 67 14.15 -29.61 4.47
N ASN A 68 14.00 -28.38 3.97
CA ASN A 68 12.75 -27.88 3.44
C ASN A 68 12.29 -28.73 2.25
N ASP A 69 13.18 -29.08 1.31
CA ASP A 69 12.82 -29.93 0.17
C ASP A 69 12.31 -31.31 0.60
N LYS A 70 12.91 -31.90 1.65
CA LYS A 70 12.52 -33.22 2.16
C LYS A 70 11.17 -33.22 2.87
N TYR A 71 10.86 -32.18 3.64
CA TYR A 71 9.69 -32.11 4.51
C TYR A 71 8.60 -31.15 4.02
N ARG A 72 8.67 -30.69 2.77
CA ARG A 72 7.72 -29.71 2.25
C ARG A 72 6.34 -30.30 2.04
N MET A 73 5.37 -29.81 2.81
CA MET A 73 3.96 -30.11 2.56
C MET A 73 3.46 -29.26 1.39
N PRO A 74 2.79 -29.85 0.37
CA PRO A 74 2.16 -29.06 -0.68
C PRO A 74 0.98 -28.29 -0.08
N TYR A 75 0.95 -26.98 -0.33
CA TYR A 75 -0.21 -26.14 -0.04
C TYR A 75 -0.75 -25.60 -1.38
N TYR A 76 -2.07 -25.47 -1.48
CA TYR A 76 -2.75 -24.98 -2.67
C TYR A 76 -3.54 -23.73 -2.35
N HIS A 77 -3.59 -22.81 -3.30
CA HIS A 77 -4.48 -21.68 -3.20
C HIS A 77 -5.92 -22.16 -3.44
N ARG A 78 -6.83 -21.82 -2.53
CA ARG A 78 -8.26 -22.15 -2.66
C ARG A 78 -8.82 -21.41 -3.87
N LYS A 79 -9.48 -22.15 -4.78
CA LYS A 79 -10.23 -21.57 -5.89
C LYS A 79 -11.71 -21.62 -5.55
N LEU A 80 -12.35 -20.46 -5.57
CA LEU A 80 -13.79 -20.31 -5.39
C LEU A 80 -14.42 -20.03 -6.74
N ASN A 81 -15.48 -20.76 -7.06
CA ASN A 81 -16.27 -20.49 -8.26
C ASN A 81 -17.14 -19.24 -8.00
N ARG A 82 -17.55 -18.57 -9.07
CA ARG A 82 -18.47 -17.44 -8.99
C ARG A 82 -19.89 -17.96 -8.72
N VAL A 83 -20.59 -17.23 -7.88
CA VAL A 83 -22.02 -17.34 -7.56
C VAL A 83 -22.77 -16.28 -8.37
N PRO A 84 -24.06 -16.50 -8.70
CA PRO A 84 -24.92 -15.44 -9.23
C PRO A 84 -24.89 -14.16 -8.37
N GLY A 85 -25.05 -13.01 -9.04
CA GLY A 85 -25.12 -11.71 -8.39
C GLY A 85 -26.45 -11.47 -7.68
N ILE A 86 -26.50 -10.42 -6.85
CA ILE A 86 -27.73 -10.05 -6.13
C ILE A 86 -28.86 -9.57 -7.06
N ASP A 87 -28.52 -9.17 -8.27
CA ASP A 87 -29.43 -8.75 -9.33
C ASP A 87 -30.17 -9.91 -9.99
N GLU A 88 -29.61 -11.12 -9.95
CA GLU A 88 -30.21 -12.34 -10.51
C GLU A 88 -31.06 -13.10 -9.47
N CYS A 89 -30.83 -12.85 -8.18
CA CYS A 89 -31.56 -13.52 -7.10
C CYS A 89 -33.01 -13.04 -6.98
N ALA A 90 -33.93 -13.96 -6.64
CA ALA A 90 -35.27 -13.60 -6.22
C ALA A 90 -35.26 -12.90 -4.84
N VAL A 91 -36.24 -12.03 -4.59
CA VAL A 91 -36.31 -11.21 -3.36
C VAL A 91 -36.39 -12.07 -2.08
N ASP A 92 -37.12 -13.18 -2.16
CA ASP A 92 -37.41 -14.07 -1.04
C ASP A 92 -36.42 -15.25 -0.92
N ASP A 93 -35.49 -15.39 -1.87
CA ASP A 93 -34.50 -16.48 -1.83
C ASP A 93 -33.31 -16.12 -0.93
N LEU A 94 -33.42 -16.55 0.33
CA LEU A 94 -32.40 -16.35 1.34
C LEU A 94 -31.09 -17.11 1.04
N SER A 95 -31.16 -18.22 0.31
CA SER A 95 -29.97 -19.02 -0.02
C SER A 95 -29.10 -18.32 -1.06
N CYS A 96 -29.73 -17.86 -2.15
CA CYS A 96 -29.06 -17.05 -3.18
C CYS A 96 -28.49 -15.75 -2.57
N PHE A 97 -29.27 -15.09 -1.70
CA PHE A 97 -28.80 -13.89 -0.99
C PHE A 97 -27.57 -14.18 -0.12
N TYR A 98 -27.58 -15.27 0.64
CA TYR A 98 -26.47 -15.64 1.51
C TYR A 98 -25.19 -15.88 0.69
N GLU A 99 -25.27 -16.68 -0.37
CA GLU A 99 -24.11 -16.98 -1.21
C GLU A 99 -23.56 -15.72 -1.88
N ALA A 100 -24.43 -14.88 -2.46
CA ALA A 100 -24.04 -13.60 -3.05
C ALA A 100 -23.37 -12.67 -2.01
N ASN A 101 -23.87 -12.63 -0.78
CA ASN A 101 -23.27 -11.85 0.30
C ASN A 101 -21.91 -12.38 0.75
N THR A 102 -21.74 -13.69 0.82
CA THR A 102 -20.42 -14.26 1.12
C THR A 102 -19.41 -13.94 0.03
N GLN A 103 -19.80 -14.00 -1.26
CA GLN A 103 -18.92 -13.63 -2.35
C GLN A 103 -18.56 -12.14 -2.30
N PHE A 104 -19.53 -11.26 -2.07
CA PHE A 104 -19.28 -9.82 -1.95
C PHE A 104 -18.28 -9.50 -0.82
N ARG A 105 -18.40 -10.14 0.35
CA ARG A 105 -17.46 -9.96 1.46
C ARG A 105 -16.06 -10.42 1.10
N LEU A 106 -15.93 -11.54 0.38
CA LEU A 106 -14.64 -12.02 -0.12
C LEU A 106 -14.04 -11.08 -1.15
N ASP A 107 -14.83 -10.61 -2.11
CA ASP A 107 -14.37 -9.66 -3.12
C ASP A 107 -13.96 -8.31 -2.48
N LYS A 108 -14.65 -7.86 -1.42
CA LYS A 108 -14.24 -6.69 -0.63
C LYS A 108 -12.87 -6.88 0.04
N LEU A 109 -12.62 -8.05 0.62
CA LEU A 109 -11.32 -8.39 1.21
C LEU A 109 -10.21 -8.41 0.14
N VAL A 110 -10.49 -9.00 -1.02
CA VAL A 110 -9.53 -9.04 -2.13
C VAL A 110 -9.22 -7.63 -2.63
N ASP A 111 -10.24 -6.78 -2.81
CA ASP A 111 -10.08 -5.39 -3.24
C ASP A 111 -9.25 -4.57 -2.22
N GLN A 112 -9.40 -4.82 -0.92
CA GLN A 112 -8.54 -4.21 0.12
C GLN A 112 -7.08 -4.61 -0.04
N TYR A 113 -6.78 -5.90 -0.26
CA TYR A 113 -5.41 -6.34 -0.49
C TYR A 113 -4.81 -5.80 -1.79
N ILE A 114 -5.62 -5.56 -2.82
CA ILE A 114 -5.16 -4.90 -4.05
C ILE A 114 -4.68 -3.47 -3.73
N LEU A 115 -5.44 -2.72 -2.94
CA LEU A 115 -5.03 -1.37 -2.50
C LEU A 115 -3.73 -1.42 -1.71
N ASP A 116 -3.59 -2.35 -0.77
CA ASP A 116 -2.38 -2.46 0.04
C ASP A 116 -1.14 -2.77 -0.81
N ILE A 117 -1.28 -3.62 -1.83
CA ILE A 117 -0.20 -3.89 -2.80
C ILE A 117 0.18 -2.62 -3.57
N LEU A 118 -0.80 -1.82 -4.02
CA LEU A 118 -0.53 -0.57 -4.74
C LEU A 118 0.16 0.46 -3.83
N ARG A 119 -0.28 0.60 -2.57
CA ARG A 119 0.35 1.45 -1.56
C ARG A 119 1.79 1.04 -1.29
N LEU A 120 2.08 -0.25 -1.15
CA LEU A 120 3.45 -0.75 -0.95
C LEU A 120 4.36 -0.49 -2.15
N ARG A 121 3.83 -0.60 -3.38
CA ARG A 121 4.60 -0.28 -4.60
C ARG A 121 4.93 1.20 -4.67
N LEU A 122 3.93 2.02 -4.34
CA LEU A 122 4.02 3.46 -4.33
C LEU A 122 5.01 3.95 -3.26
N SER A 123 4.91 3.45 -2.03
CA SER A 123 5.85 3.79 -0.95
C SER A 123 7.28 3.42 -1.34
N ARG A 124 7.50 2.21 -1.86
CA ARG A 124 8.82 1.77 -2.32
C ARG A 124 9.38 2.63 -3.46
N CYS A 125 8.52 3.11 -4.36
CA CYS A 125 8.94 4.03 -5.41
C CYS A 125 9.36 5.38 -4.83
N MET A 126 8.55 5.94 -3.92
CA MET A 126 8.85 7.20 -3.25
C MET A 126 10.15 7.12 -2.46
N ASP A 127 10.35 6.05 -1.69
CA ASP A 127 11.56 5.83 -0.89
C ASP A 127 12.82 5.73 -1.79
N TYR A 128 12.70 5.10 -2.95
CA TYR A 128 13.82 4.91 -3.86
C TYR A 128 14.20 6.18 -4.64
N TYR A 129 13.21 6.96 -5.06
CA TYR A 129 13.43 8.14 -5.89
C TYR A 129 13.45 9.46 -5.10
N ALA A 130 13.30 9.44 -3.78
CA ALA A 130 13.36 10.64 -2.94
C ALA A 130 14.63 11.46 -3.21
N PRO A 131 14.54 12.78 -3.47
CA PRO A 131 13.36 13.65 -3.38
C PRO A 131 12.55 13.83 -4.69
N ASN A 132 12.98 13.22 -5.80
CA ASN A 132 12.40 13.43 -7.13
C ASN A 132 11.33 12.38 -7.47
N PHE A 133 10.05 12.69 -7.24
CA PHE A 133 8.97 11.71 -7.42
C PHE A 133 8.44 11.54 -8.85
N VAL A 134 8.91 12.34 -9.82
CA VAL A 134 8.46 12.27 -11.25
C VAL A 134 8.42 10.85 -11.83
N PRO A 135 9.40 9.96 -11.58
CA PRO A 135 9.34 8.57 -12.06
C PRO A 135 8.18 7.75 -11.48
N CYS A 136 7.62 8.15 -10.33
CA CYS A 136 6.53 7.46 -9.63
C CYS A 136 5.12 7.90 -10.07
N ALA A 137 5.00 8.84 -11.02
CA ALA A 137 3.73 9.41 -11.48
C ALA A 137 2.67 8.34 -11.80
N LYS A 138 3.03 7.28 -12.53
CA LYS A 138 2.09 6.19 -12.87
C LYS A 138 1.56 5.44 -11.66
N LEU A 139 2.42 5.20 -10.66
CA LEU A 139 2.02 4.49 -9.45
C LEU A 139 1.13 5.35 -8.56
N ILE A 140 1.33 6.66 -8.59
CA ILE A 140 0.46 7.64 -7.94
C ILE A 140 -0.93 7.59 -8.60
N ASP A 141 -0.99 7.73 -9.92
CA ASP A 141 -2.25 7.64 -10.67
C ASP A 141 -3.01 6.33 -10.40
N ASP A 142 -2.31 5.19 -10.47
CA ASP A 142 -2.90 3.87 -10.22
C ASP A 142 -3.45 3.76 -8.79
N ALA A 143 -2.73 4.28 -7.80
CA ALA A 143 -3.16 4.27 -6.41
C ALA A 143 -4.39 5.16 -6.20
N GLU A 144 -4.36 6.40 -6.67
CA GLU A 144 -5.48 7.35 -6.53
C GLU A 144 -6.75 6.85 -7.25
N GLU A 145 -6.61 6.35 -8.48
CA GLU A 145 -7.72 5.79 -9.25
C GLU A 145 -8.31 4.57 -8.54
N SER A 146 -7.47 3.68 -7.99
CA SER A 146 -7.92 2.49 -7.26
C SER A 146 -8.61 2.83 -5.94
N GLU A 147 -8.08 3.78 -5.16
CA GLU A 147 -8.67 4.21 -3.89
C GLU A 147 -10.02 4.89 -4.12
N LEU A 148 -10.12 5.73 -5.16
CA LEU A 148 -11.37 6.36 -5.56
C LEU A 148 -12.40 5.31 -5.99
N ASN A 149 -12.01 4.32 -6.79
CA ASN A 149 -12.90 3.24 -7.22
C ASN A 149 -13.37 2.39 -6.02
N PHE A 150 -12.48 2.12 -5.08
CA PHE A 150 -12.81 1.42 -3.84
C PHE A 150 -13.80 2.21 -2.99
N PHE A 151 -13.60 3.52 -2.82
CA PHE A 151 -14.51 4.39 -2.07
C PHE A 151 -15.87 4.52 -2.76
N ILE A 152 -15.91 4.62 -4.09
CA ILE A 152 -17.18 4.61 -4.84
C ILE A 152 -17.95 3.32 -4.58
N LYS A 153 -17.29 2.17 -4.57
CA LYS A 153 -17.94 0.86 -4.37
C LYS A 153 -18.33 0.62 -2.91
N TYR A 154 -17.43 0.86 -1.96
CA TYR A 154 -17.55 0.43 -0.56
C TYR A 154 -17.69 1.56 0.47
N GLY A 155 -17.47 2.81 0.08
CA GLY A 155 -17.58 3.96 0.98
C GLY A 155 -19.01 4.17 1.49
N GLU A 156 -19.15 4.72 2.70
CA GLU A 156 -20.42 5.17 3.30
C GLU A 156 -21.52 4.09 3.43
N LEU A 157 -21.19 2.81 3.22
CA LEU A 157 -22.11 1.68 3.36
C LEU A 157 -22.39 1.29 4.82
N GLY A 158 -21.74 1.94 5.79
CA GLY A 158 -21.85 1.60 7.20
C GLY A 158 -21.09 0.33 7.58
N GLN A 159 -21.10 0.00 8.87
CA GLN A 159 -20.43 -1.20 9.38
C GLN A 159 -21.16 -2.49 8.97
N GLU A 160 -22.48 -2.42 8.87
CA GLU A 160 -23.37 -3.55 8.53
C GLU A 160 -23.74 -3.59 7.04
N GLY A 161 -23.00 -2.87 6.19
CA GLY A 161 -23.31 -2.76 4.77
C GLY A 161 -23.23 -4.11 4.03
N ASP A 162 -24.35 -4.53 3.45
CA ASP A 162 -24.49 -5.77 2.70
C ASP A 162 -24.47 -5.52 1.17
N VAL A 163 -24.52 -6.59 0.37
CA VAL A 163 -24.57 -6.49 -1.11
C VAL A 163 -25.76 -5.68 -1.61
N ARG A 164 -26.89 -5.75 -0.91
CA ARG A 164 -28.11 -5.00 -1.26
C ARG A 164 -27.86 -3.50 -1.24
N ASP A 165 -27.17 -3.02 -0.20
CA ASP A 165 -26.86 -1.60 -0.07
C ASP A 165 -25.85 -1.16 -1.13
N ALA A 166 -24.84 -1.99 -1.39
CA ALA A 166 -23.88 -1.73 -2.46
C ALA A 166 -24.56 -1.65 -3.83
N TYR A 167 -25.52 -2.53 -4.09
CA TYR A 167 -26.32 -2.53 -5.31
C TYR A 167 -27.25 -1.31 -5.41
N MET A 168 -27.88 -0.89 -4.31
CA MET A 168 -28.67 0.34 -4.27
C MET A 168 -27.82 1.59 -4.48
N LYS A 169 -26.60 1.63 -3.90
CA LYS A 169 -25.62 2.68 -4.16
C LYS A 169 -25.23 2.74 -5.63
N GLN A 170 -24.98 1.59 -6.24
CA GLN A 170 -24.70 1.50 -7.69
C GLN A 170 -25.87 2.04 -8.51
N LYS A 171 -27.11 1.65 -8.20
CA LYS A 171 -28.31 2.19 -8.86
C LYS A 171 -28.42 3.71 -8.72
N HIS A 172 -28.24 4.23 -7.51
CA HIS A 172 -28.26 5.66 -7.26
C HIS A 172 -27.24 6.40 -8.14
N ARG A 173 -26.01 5.88 -8.22
CA ARG A 173 -24.96 6.42 -9.09
C ARG A 173 -25.38 6.41 -10.56
N MET A 174 -25.86 5.28 -11.08
CA MET A 174 -26.27 5.17 -12.49
C MET A 174 -27.42 6.13 -12.84
N ILE A 175 -28.38 6.31 -11.92
CA ILE A 175 -29.47 7.28 -12.09
C ILE A 175 -28.93 8.71 -12.09
N TRP A 176 -27.99 9.02 -11.20
CA TRP A 176 -27.36 10.33 -11.11
C TRP A 176 -26.54 10.67 -12.37
N GLU A 177 -25.75 9.72 -12.87
CA GLU A 177 -24.95 9.88 -14.10
C GLU A 177 -25.84 10.11 -15.32
N ARG A 178 -26.98 9.40 -15.40
CA ARG A 178 -27.99 9.62 -16.44
C ARG A 178 -28.58 11.03 -16.40
N ARG A 179 -28.68 11.65 -15.22
CA ARG A 179 -29.21 13.02 -15.04
C ARG A 179 -28.17 14.11 -15.30
N HIS A 180 -26.87 13.81 -15.18
CA HIS A 180 -25.79 14.79 -15.28
C HIS A 180 -24.71 14.38 -16.32
N PRO A 181 -25.06 14.33 -17.61
CA PRO A 181 -24.10 13.97 -18.66
C PRO A 181 -22.97 15.00 -18.81
N GLU A 182 -23.20 16.27 -18.44
CA GLU A 182 -22.22 17.36 -18.54
C GLU A 182 -21.00 17.13 -17.62
N ILE A 183 -21.25 16.72 -16.38
CA ILE A 183 -20.20 16.44 -15.39
C ILE A 183 -19.36 15.23 -15.81
N MET A 184 -19.99 14.23 -16.46
CA MET A 184 -19.28 13.05 -16.97
C MET A 184 -18.35 13.39 -18.12
N LYS A 185 -18.74 14.32 -19.01
CA LYS A 185 -17.85 14.82 -20.07
C LYS A 185 -16.66 15.58 -19.51
N ALA A 186 -16.87 16.46 -18.54
CA ALA A 186 -15.80 17.18 -17.87
C ALA A 186 -14.81 16.22 -17.17
N ARG A 187 -15.31 15.14 -16.55
CA ARG A 187 -14.45 14.12 -15.93
C ARG A 187 -13.64 13.29 -16.93
N ALA A 188 -14.12 13.15 -18.16
CA ALA A 188 -13.40 12.44 -19.22
C ALA A 188 -12.20 13.25 -19.74
N GLU A 189 -12.17 14.56 -19.49
CA GLU A 189 -11.02 15.39 -19.82
C GLU A 189 -9.85 15.00 -18.88
N ALA A 190 -8.83 14.38 -19.46
CA ALA A 190 -7.68 13.79 -18.76
C ALA A 190 -6.70 14.82 -18.17
N GLU A 191 -7.18 15.99 -17.74
CA GLU A 191 -6.37 17.08 -17.20
C GLU A 191 -5.57 16.63 -15.98
N HIS A 192 -6.20 15.85 -15.09
CA HIS A 192 -5.53 15.27 -13.92
C HIS A 192 -4.33 14.39 -14.29
N LYS A 193 -4.51 13.44 -15.22
CA LYS A 193 -3.44 12.52 -15.65
C LYS A 193 -2.28 13.28 -16.31
N LYS A 194 -2.57 14.38 -17.00
CA LYS A 194 -1.54 15.26 -17.58
C LYS A 194 -0.75 16.00 -16.49
N ARG A 195 -1.42 16.52 -15.46
CA ARG A 195 -0.77 17.21 -14.33
C ARG A 195 0.15 16.28 -13.55
N VAL A 196 -0.31 15.06 -13.24
CA VAL A 196 0.51 14.05 -12.56
C VAL A 196 1.72 13.66 -13.41
N ALA A 197 1.56 13.50 -14.73
CA ALA A 197 2.67 13.25 -15.63
C ALA A 197 3.71 14.39 -15.68
N ASN A 198 3.28 15.63 -15.48
CA ASN A 198 4.15 16.81 -15.40
C ASN A 198 4.83 16.96 -14.02
N GLY A 199 4.51 16.11 -13.04
CA GLY A 199 5.04 16.18 -11.67
C GLY A 199 4.32 17.18 -10.77
N GLU A 200 3.16 17.69 -11.18
CA GLU A 200 2.32 18.57 -10.36
C GLU A 200 1.38 17.72 -9.49
N TYR A 201 1.90 17.26 -8.35
CA TYR A 201 1.11 16.47 -7.41
C TYR A 201 0.17 17.35 -6.58
N ASP A 202 -1.11 17.01 -6.57
CA ASP A 202 -2.06 17.61 -5.64
C ASP A 202 -2.01 16.87 -4.30
N TYR A 203 -1.18 17.37 -3.39
CA TYR A 203 -1.08 16.83 -2.03
C TYR A 203 -2.39 16.94 -1.23
N SER A 204 -3.40 17.68 -1.70
CA SER A 204 -4.70 17.79 -1.01
C SER A 204 -5.48 16.49 -0.98
N PHE A 205 -5.31 15.61 -1.98
CA PHE A 205 -5.88 14.26 -1.97
C PHE A 205 -5.31 13.43 -0.81
N TRP A 206 -4.00 13.55 -0.58
CA TRP A 206 -3.23 12.81 0.41
C TRP A 206 -3.28 13.38 1.82
N LYS A 207 -3.74 14.63 1.97
CA LYS A 207 -3.98 15.30 3.26
C LYS A 207 -5.04 14.60 4.11
N LYS A 208 -5.88 13.74 3.51
CA LYS A 208 -6.82 12.88 4.24
C LYS A 208 -6.18 11.53 4.57
N GLY A 209 -5.23 11.53 5.50
CA GLY A 209 -4.88 10.35 6.29
C GLY A 209 -3.95 9.31 5.66
N ALA A 210 -3.34 9.55 4.51
CA ALA A 210 -2.32 8.64 3.98
C ALA A 210 -0.96 8.89 4.64
N TRP A 211 -0.45 10.13 4.63
CA TRP A 211 0.92 10.44 5.14
C TRP A 211 1.10 11.86 5.71
N HIS A 212 0.04 12.66 5.82
CA HIS A 212 0.12 14.01 6.39
C HIS A 212 -1.18 14.36 7.14
N SER A 213 -1.08 14.61 8.44
CA SER A 213 -2.16 15.25 9.21
C SER A 213 -1.96 16.77 9.13
N ASP A 214 -2.75 17.43 8.29
CA ASP A 214 -2.81 18.89 8.29
C ASP A 214 -3.56 19.35 9.55
N LYS A 215 -2.82 19.53 10.66
CA LYS A 215 -3.37 19.86 11.99
C LYS A 215 -4.14 21.18 12.01
N SER A 216 -3.92 22.04 11.02
CA SER A 216 -4.62 23.33 10.88
C SER A 216 -6.09 23.20 10.48
N ARG A 217 -6.52 22.04 9.94
CA ARG A 217 -7.88 21.84 9.40
C ARG A 217 -8.77 20.90 10.21
N MET A 218 -8.32 20.37 11.35
CA MET A 218 -9.15 19.59 12.30
C MET A 218 -10.04 18.51 11.67
N GLU A 219 -9.53 17.72 10.73
CA GLU A 219 -10.27 16.56 10.21
C GLU A 219 -9.71 15.26 10.80
N MET A 220 -10.64 14.39 11.23
CA MET A 220 -10.33 13.06 11.71
C MET A 220 -9.73 12.24 10.55
N PRO A 221 -8.57 11.58 10.72
CA PRO A 221 -8.17 10.58 9.76
C PRO A 221 -9.17 9.42 9.86
N ASN A 222 -9.71 8.95 8.74
CA ASN A 222 -10.46 7.70 8.68
C ASN A 222 -9.49 6.53 8.94
N VAL A 223 -9.12 6.33 10.20
CA VAL A 223 -8.32 5.20 10.64
C VAL A 223 -9.28 4.05 10.90
N VAL A 224 -9.37 3.11 9.96
CA VAL A 224 -10.16 1.87 10.10
C VAL A 224 -9.54 0.91 11.14
N HIS A 225 -8.54 1.35 11.89
CA HIS A 225 -7.92 0.61 12.98
C HIS A 225 -7.88 1.47 14.25
N HIS A 226 -8.95 1.43 15.04
CA HIS A 226 -8.83 1.71 16.46
C HIS A 226 -8.08 0.54 17.12
N SER A 227 -6.78 0.71 17.36
CA SER A 227 -6.09 -0.10 18.36
C SER A 227 -5.15 0.77 19.19
N LYS A 228 -5.72 1.22 20.32
CA LYS A 228 -5.16 1.77 21.57
C LYS A 228 -5.42 3.27 21.83
N PRO A 229 -6.04 3.56 22.99
CA PRO A 229 -5.46 4.45 23.98
C PRO A 229 -5.24 3.67 25.29
N SER A 230 -4.05 3.77 25.89
CA SER A 230 -3.83 3.26 27.26
C SER A 230 -2.71 3.99 28.02
N ILE A 231 -2.62 5.32 27.84
CA ILE A 231 -2.10 6.23 28.87
C ILE A 231 -3.16 7.31 29.01
N GLU A 232 -3.70 7.45 30.23
CA GLU A 232 -4.92 8.18 30.55
C GLU A 232 -4.76 9.71 30.51
N SER A 233 -3.52 10.21 30.31
CA SER A 233 -3.22 11.65 30.21
C SER A 233 -3.12 12.19 28.78
N ASP A 234 -2.92 11.34 27.78
CA ASP A 234 -2.70 11.80 26.40
C ASP A 234 -4.00 11.67 25.63
N LYS A 235 -4.86 12.69 25.76
CA LYS A 235 -5.97 12.88 24.83
C LYS A 235 -5.38 13.27 23.48
N PRO A 236 -5.81 12.68 22.35
CA PRO A 236 -5.48 13.24 21.06
C PRO A 236 -5.95 14.70 21.03
N ILE A 237 -5.11 15.61 20.53
CA ILE A 237 -5.37 17.06 20.48
C ILE A 237 -6.76 17.38 19.91
N SER A 238 -7.30 16.51 19.05
CA SER A 238 -8.65 16.61 18.51
C SER A 238 -9.78 16.65 19.55
N PHE A 239 -9.54 16.16 20.78
CA PHE A 239 -10.50 16.11 21.89
C PHE A 239 -10.17 17.06 23.06
N ASP A 240 -9.12 17.89 22.95
CA ASP A 240 -8.66 18.74 24.05
C ASP A 240 -9.27 20.15 23.97
N TRP A 241 -10.40 20.36 24.65
CA TRP A 241 -11.19 21.58 24.56
C TRP A 241 -10.45 22.84 25.06
N GLU A 242 -9.50 22.68 25.99
CA GLU A 242 -8.69 23.79 26.53
C GLU A 242 -7.70 24.35 25.50
N PHE A 243 -7.19 23.48 24.63
CA PHE A 243 -6.32 23.86 23.52
C PHE A 243 -7.06 24.76 22.52
N TYR A 244 -8.27 24.35 22.13
CA TYR A 244 -9.10 25.14 21.21
C TYR A 244 -9.53 26.49 21.78
N LYS A 245 -9.76 26.56 23.09
CA LYS A 245 -10.03 27.83 23.77
C LYS A 245 -8.83 28.78 23.66
N LYS A 246 -7.63 28.30 23.98
CA LYS A 246 -6.38 29.09 23.87
C LYS A 246 -6.04 29.47 22.44
N ALA A 247 -6.23 28.57 21.47
CA ALA A 247 -5.99 28.85 20.05
C ALA A 247 -6.95 29.91 19.48
N LYS A 248 -8.19 29.95 19.99
CA LYS A 248 -9.17 30.99 19.63
C LYS A 248 -8.82 32.34 20.24
N ASP A 249 -8.38 32.34 21.51
CA ASP A 249 -8.08 33.56 22.24
C ASP A 249 -6.73 34.18 21.79
N ASP A 250 -5.75 33.36 21.41
CA ASP A 250 -4.40 33.81 21.03
C ASP A 250 -3.93 33.27 19.65
N PRO A 251 -4.03 34.04 18.55
CA PRO A 251 -3.56 33.60 17.23
C PRO A 251 -2.04 33.42 17.13
N LYS A 252 -1.26 34.10 18.00
CA LYS A 252 0.19 33.94 18.08
C LYS A 252 0.62 32.58 18.63
N PHE A 253 -0.19 31.98 19.51
CA PHE A 253 0.07 30.65 20.05
C PHE A 253 0.05 29.59 18.93
N LEU A 254 -0.90 29.72 17.99
CA LEU A 254 -1.00 28.89 16.79
C LEU A 254 0.25 29.04 15.89
N GLU A 255 0.76 30.25 15.67
CA GLU A 255 1.98 30.48 14.90
C GLU A 255 3.23 29.85 15.55
N GLU A 256 3.35 29.91 16.87
CA GLU A 256 4.45 29.31 17.61
C GLU A 256 4.40 27.77 17.58
N GLU A 257 3.21 27.18 17.68
CA GLU A 257 3.03 25.75 17.51
C GLU A 257 3.36 25.29 16.09
N ASN A 258 2.91 26.03 15.07
CA ASN A 258 3.25 25.75 13.68
C ASN A 258 4.76 25.80 13.44
N LYS A 259 5.47 26.72 14.11
CA LYS A 259 6.95 26.79 14.10
C LYS A 259 7.65 25.65 14.85
N LYS A 260 7.03 25.10 15.90
CA LYS A 260 7.55 23.92 16.61
C LYS A 260 7.36 22.65 15.75
N GLN A 261 6.21 22.54 15.08
CA GLN A 261 5.91 21.43 14.18
C GLN A 261 6.81 21.41 12.95
N SER A 262 7.08 22.57 12.33
CA SER A 262 8.01 22.66 11.19
C SER A 262 9.47 22.34 11.54
N LYS A 263 9.85 22.43 12.83
CA LYS A 263 11.17 22.00 13.31
C LYS A 263 11.21 20.50 13.60
N SER A 264 10.10 19.91 14.05
CA SER A 264 10.02 18.46 14.26
C SER A 264 10.05 17.63 12.96
N SER A 265 9.80 18.25 11.80
CA SER A 265 9.90 17.59 10.50
C SER A 265 11.30 17.55 9.89
N ILE A 266 12.30 18.21 10.49
CA ILE A 266 13.69 18.22 9.97
C ILE A 266 14.42 16.91 10.34
N PHE A 267 14.02 16.26 11.43
CA PHE A 267 14.48 14.92 11.80
C PHE A 267 13.30 13.96 11.76
N GLY A 268 12.99 13.49 10.55
CA GLY A 268 12.02 12.43 10.33
C GLY A 268 12.40 11.13 11.06
N SER A 269 11.38 10.30 11.28
CA SER A 269 11.46 9.01 11.98
C SER A 269 12.58 8.11 11.45
N TRP A 270 13.40 7.60 12.37
CA TRP A 270 14.03 6.29 12.20
C TRP A 270 12.97 5.20 12.07
#